data_AF-A0A0W8E3H5-F1
#
_entry.id   AF-A0A0W8E3H5-F1
#
_cell.length_a   1.000
_cell.length_b   1.000
_cell.length_c   1.000
_cell.angle_alpha   90.00
_cell.angle_beta   90.00
_cell.angle_gamma   90.00
#
_symmetry.space_group_name_H-M   'P 1'
#
loop_
_entity.id
_entity.type
_entity.pdbx_description
1 polymer ?
#
loop_
_entity_poly.entity_id
_entity_poly.type
_entity_poly.pdbx_seq_one_letter_code
_entity_poly.pdbx_strand_id
1 'polypeptide(L)'
;MMKKAIYFGLGAISLSREKAEKMIHEMVEKGEMNKDEARKFVDDAIKRGEEEKQELRNVIREELNDLKDLFNSNQSEIEELKNKIRDLEGKLS
;
A
#
# COMPACT_ATOMS: atom_id res chain seq x y z
N MET A 1 -19.90 13.65 12.44
CA MET A 1 -19.68 14.11 11.05
C MET A 1 -18.26 14.63 10.86
N MET A 2 -17.82 15.68 11.57
CA MET A 2 -16.48 16.29 11.39
C MET A 2 -15.31 15.32 11.50
N LYS A 3 -15.25 14.47 12.56
CA LYS A 3 -14.17 13.48 12.71
C LYS A 3 -14.02 12.56 11.50
N LYS A 4 -15.15 12.10 10.92
CA LYS A 4 -15.16 11.24 9.72
C LYS A 4 -14.73 12.00 8.47
N ALA A 5 -15.14 13.26 8.30
CA ALA A 5 -14.73 14.09 7.18
C ALA A 5 -13.22 14.40 7.22
N ILE A 6 -12.67 14.63 8.42
CA ILE A 6 -11.24 14.77 8.63
C ILE A 6 -10.56 13.46 8.23
N TYR A 7 -10.93 12.30 8.79
CA TYR A 7 -10.36 11.00 8.42
C TYR A 7 -10.38 10.73 6.91
N PHE A 8 -11.46 11.08 6.21
CA PHE A 8 -11.56 10.94 4.76
C PHE A 8 -10.62 11.91 4.01
N GLY A 9 -10.47 13.15 4.49
CA GLY A 9 -9.50 14.10 3.96
C GLY A 9 -8.04 13.72 4.25
N LEU A 10 -7.77 13.01 5.35
CA LEU A 10 -6.43 12.55 5.73
C LEU A 10 -5.91 11.44 4.80
N GLY A 11 -6.79 10.57 4.30
CA GLY A 11 -6.41 9.48 3.39
C GLY A 11 -6.29 9.92 1.92
N ALA A 12 -7.08 10.91 1.50
CA ALA A 12 -7.11 11.38 0.10
C ALA A 12 -6.02 12.42 -0.24
N ILE A 13 -5.45 13.09 0.76
CA ILE A 13 -4.35 14.06 0.62
C ILE A 13 -3.23 13.54 1.52
N SER A 14 -2.03 13.32 1.00
CA SER A 14 -0.86 12.92 1.79
C SER A 14 -0.73 13.81 3.03
N LEU A 15 -1.17 13.30 4.19
CA LEU A 15 -1.21 14.06 5.41
C LEU A 15 0.17 14.06 6.04
N SER A 16 0.84 15.21 6.05
CA SER A 16 2.08 15.38 6.80
C SER A 16 1.77 15.59 8.29
N ARG A 17 2.71 15.18 9.15
CA ARG A 17 2.66 15.45 10.60
C ARG A 17 2.37 16.93 10.89
N GLU A 18 3.04 17.83 10.18
CA GLU A 18 2.87 19.28 10.32
C GLU A 18 1.44 19.74 10.00
N LYS A 19 0.82 19.17 8.96
CA LYS A 19 -0.54 19.53 8.56
C LYS A 19 -1.59 18.99 9.54
N ALA A 20 -1.34 17.79 10.07
CA ALA A 20 -2.17 17.23 11.14
C ALA A 20 -2.10 18.09 12.40
N GLU A 21 -0.89 18.43 12.86
CA GLU A 21 -0.67 19.27 14.04
C GLU A 21 -1.36 20.63 13.91
N LYS A 22 -1.27 21.27 12.73
CA LYS A 22 -1.94 22.55 12.45
C LYS A 22 -3.46 22.46 12.52
N MET A 23 -4.07 21.45 11.88
CA MET A 23 -5.53 21.27 11.92
C MET A 23 -6.04 21.03 13.33
N ILE A 24 -5.32 20.23 14.11
CA ILE A 24 -5.70 19.96 15.49
C ILE A 24 -5.55 21.20 16.36
N HIS A 25 -4.49 21.98 16.16
CA HIS A 25 -4.31 23.23 16.88
C HIS A 25 -5.48 24.20 16.66
N GLU A 26 -5.96 24.33 15.41
CA GLU A 26 -7.13 25.15 15.08
C GLU A 26 -8.41 24.65 15.75
N MET A 27 -8.60 23.32 15.85
CA MET A 27 -9.76 22.73 16.54
C MET A 27 -9.73 22.99 18.05
N VAL A 28 -8.52 22.98 18.65
CA VAL A 28 -8.34 23.33 20.07
C VAL A 28 -8.61 24.81 20.31
N GLU A 29 -8.12 25.69 19.45
CA GLU A 29 -8.37 27.14 19.55
C GLU A 29 -9.85 27.50 19.41
N LYS A 30 -10.57 26.79 18.54
CA LYS A 30 -12.02 26.95 18.36
C LYS A 30 -12.85 26.33 19.50
N GLY A 31 -12.21 25.66 20.46
CA GLY A 31 -12.88 24.97 21.55
C GLY A 31 -13.66 23.72 21.12
N GLU A 32 -13.41 23.21 19.89
CA GLU A 32 -14.06 22.01 19.36
C GLU A 32 -13.47 20.72 19.93
N MET A 33 -12.28 20.82 20.53
CA MET A 33 -11.53 19.70 21.09
C MET A 33 -10.61 20.20 22.20
N ASN A 34 -10.43 19.41 23.27
CA ASN A 34 -9.42 19.75 24.28
C ASN A 34 -8.02 19.23 23.88
N LYS A 35 -6.96 19.71 24.54
CA LYS A 35 -5.57 19.36 24.21
C LYS A 35 -5.27 17.85 24.32
N ASP A 36 -5.93 17.14 25.24
CA ASP A 36 -5.69 15.72 25.45
C ASP A 36 -6.33 14.86 24.35
N GLU A 37 -7.55 15.22 23.94
CA GLU A 37 -8.25 14.61 22.80
C GLU A 37 -7.50 14.85 21.49
N ALA A 38 -6.96 16.06 21.33
CA ALA A 38 -6.12 16.47 20.21
C ALA A 38 -4.89 15.57 20.06
N ARG A 39 -4.14 15.40 21.15
CA ARG A 39 -2.94 14.55 21.16
C ARG A 39 -3.26 13.11 20.80
N LYS A 40 -4.32 12.56 21.41
CA LYS A 40 -4.77 11.19 21.12
C LYS A 40 -5.20 11.01 19.67
N PHE A 41 -5.85 12.02 19.07
CA PHE A 41 -6.25 11.95 17.66
C PHE A 41 -5.04 11.92 16.72
N VAL A 42 -3.98 12.71 16.98
CA VAL A 42 -2.74 12.66 16.19
C VAL A 42 -2.14 11.26 16.27
N ASP A 43 -2.00 10.72 17.48
CA ASP A 43 -1.38 9.41 17.70
C ASP A 43 -2.18 8.30 17.00
N ASP A 44 -3.51 8.32 17.11
CA ASP A 44 -4.39 7.37 16.42
C ASP A 44 -4.30 7.49 14.90
N ALA A 45 -4.22 8.72 14.36
CA ALA A 45 -4.11 8.97 12.93
C ALA A 45 -2.76 8.49 12.36
N ILE A 46 -1.66 8.73 13.08
CA ILE A 46 -0.33 8.23 12.69
C ILE A 46 -0.31 6.71 12.69
N LYS A 47 -0.80 6.10 13.77
CA LYS A 47 -0.82 4.65 13.91
C LYS A 47 -1.62 3.97 12.77
N ARG A 48 -2.83 4.47 12.49
CA ARG A 48 -3.63 3.94 11.38
C ARG A 48 -2.96 4.15 10.03
N GLY A 49 -2.33 5.30 9.81
CA GLY A 49 -1.58 5.56 8.58
C GLY A 49 -0.41 4.58 8.39
N GLU A 50 0.27 4.20 9.47
CA GLU A 50 1.34 3.19 9.43
C GLU A 50 0.80 1.79 9.12
N GLU A 51 -0.33 1.41 9.73
CA GLU A 51 -1.03 0.15 9.49
C GLU A 51 -1.50 0.04 8.02
N GLU A 52 -2.23 1.04 7.51
CA GLU A 52 -2.71 1.09 6.12
C GLU A 52 -1.53 1.04 5.11
N LYS A 53 -0.44 1.76 5.41
CA LYS A 53 0.76 1.75 4.56
C LYS A 53 1.44 0.37 4.56
N GLN A 54 1.35 -0.39 5.65
CA GLN A 54 1.89 -1.75 5.72
C GLN A 54 1.02 -2.73 4.96
N GLU A 55 -0.30 -2.64 5.09
CA GLU A 55 -1.25 -3.46 4.32
C GLU A 55 -1.08 -3.23 2.83
N LEU A 56 -1.00 -1.97 2.39
CA LEU A 56 -0.74 -1.63 0.98
C LEU A 56 0.58 -2.23 0.48
N ARG A 57 1.64 -2.19 1.29
CA ARG A 57 2.93 -2.83 0.95
C ARG A 57 2.79 -4.34 0.79
N ASN A 58 1.97 -4.99 1.60
CA ASN A 58 1.75 -6.44 1.51
C ASN A 58 1.01 -6.78 0.22
N VAL A 59 -0.07 -6.07 -0.10
CA VAL A 59 -0.82 -6.25 -1.36
C VAL A 59 0.11 -6.07 -2.57
N ILE A 60 0.90 -5.01 -2.60
CA ILE A 60 1.86 -4.79 -3.70
C ILE A 60 2.88 -5.93 -3.79
N ARG A 61 3.37 -6.46 -2.66
CA ARG A 61 4.32 -7.58 -2.67
C ARG A 61 3.69 -8.87 -3.19
N GLU A 62 2.46 -9.15 -2.80
CA GLU A 62 1.71 -10.32 -3.29
C GLU A 62 1.53 -10.24 -4.80
N GLU A 63 1.03 -9.11 -5.32
CA GLU A 63 0.88 -8.88 -6.77
C GLU A 63 2.21 -9.01 -7.53
N LEU A 64 3.31 -8.50 -6.97
CA LEU A 64 4.63 -8.64 -7.59
C LEU A 64 5.15 -10.08 -7.58
N ASN A 65 4.84 -10.86 -6.54
CA ASN A 65 5.19 -12.27 -6.49
C ASN A 65 4.38 -13.07 -7.50
N ASP A 66 3.08 -12.83 -7.60
CA ASP A 66 2.20 -13.48 -8.57
C ASP A 66 2.67 -13.21 -10.01
N LEU A 67 3.04 -11.96 -10.31
CA LEU A 67 3.64 -11.60 -11.60
C LEU A 67 4.95 -12.36 -11.84
N LYS A 68 5.83 -12.42 -10.84
CA LYS A 68 7.11 -13.13 -10.94
C LYS A 68 6.91 -14.62 -11.23
N ASP A 69 5.95 -15.26 -10.57
CA ASP A 69 5.65 -16.68 -10.76
C ASP A 69 5.08 -16.97 -12.15
N LEU A 70 4.24 -16.08 -12.69
CA LEU A 70 3.79 -16.14 -14.08
C LEU A 70 4.98 -16.03 -15.06
N PHE A 71 5.90 -15.09 -14.85
CA PHE A 71 7.08 -14.96 -15.71
C PHE A 71 7.99 -16.19 -15.67
N ASN A 72 8.23 -16.76 -14.49
CA ASN A 72 9.05 -17.96 -14.33
C ASN A 72 8.41 -19.17 -15.02
N SER A 73 7.08 -19.34 -14.88
CA SER A 73 6.34 -20.43 -15.51
C SER A 73 6.44 -20.36 -17.03
N ASN A 74 6.25 -19.17 -17.62
CA ASN A 74 6.38 -18.96 -19.06
C ASN A 74 7.79 -19.26 -19.57
N GLN A 75 8.84 -18.89 -18.82
CA GLN A 75 10.22 -19.21 -19.20
C GLN A 75 10.49 -20.71 -19.21
N SER A 76 10.00 -21.44 -18.20
CA SER A 76 10.14 -22.90 -18.13
C SER A 76 9.45 -23.59 -19.31
N GLU A 77 8.24 -23.15 -19.65
CA GLU A 77 7.45 -23.71 -20.75
C GLU A 77 8.11 -23.46 -22.11
N ILE A 78 8.70 -22.27 -22.31
CA ILE A 78 9.48 -21.94 -23.51
C ILE A 78 10.73 -22.82 -23.64
N GLU A 79 11.47 -23.07 -22.55
CA GLU A 79 12.65 -23.94 -22.60
C GLU A 79 12.28 -25.40 -22.85
N GLU A 80 11.18 -25.90 -22.29
CA GLU A 80 10.64 -27.22 -22.65
C GLU A 80 10.32 -27.33 -24.14
N LEU A 81 9.64 -26.33 -24.70
CA LEU A 81 9.29 -26.32 -26.13
C LEU A 81 10.54 -26.30 -27.01
N LYS A 82 11.56 -25.50 -26.66
CA LYS A 82 12.84 -25.50 -27.39
C LYS A 82 13.52 -26.87 -27.36
N ASN A 83 13.51 -27.55 -26.22
CA ASN A 83 14.09 -28.89 -26.09
C ASN A 83 13.31 -29.92 -26.93
N LYS A 84 11.97 -29.88 -26.89
CA LYS A 84 11.12 -30.74 -27.74
C LYS A 84 11.39 -30.50 -29.24
N ILE A 85 11.56 -29.24 -29.66
CA ILE A 85 11.91 -28.91 -31.05
C ILE A 85 13.26 -29.51 -31.43
N ARG A 86 14.31 -29.33 -30.60
CA ARG A 86 15.63 -29.93 -30.86
C ARG A 86 15.59 -31.45 -30.95
N ASP A 87 14.84 -32.10 -30.07
CA ASP A 87 14.69 -33.56 -30.08
C ASP A 87 14.00 -34.05 -31.36
N LEU A 88 13.02 -33.29 -31.87
CA LEU A 88 12.35 -33.60 -33.13
C LEU A 88 13.26 -33.35 -34.34
N GLU A 89 14.01 -32.25 -34.35
CA GLU A 89 15.00 -31.94 -35.39
C GLU A 89 16.10 -33.01 -35.45
N GLY A 90 16.56 -33.51 -34.30
CA GLY A 90 17.53 -34.59 -34.21
C GLY A 90 17.01 -35.96 -34.65
N LYS A 91 15.68 -36.17 -34.63
CA LYS A 91 15.04 -37.40 -35.14
C LYS A 91 14.70 -37.34 -36.64
N LEU A 92 14.64 -36.14 -37.21
CA LEU A 92 14.39 -35.90 -38.63
C LEU A 92 15.68 -35.79 -39.46
N SER A 93 16.85 -35.73 -38.79
CA SER A 93 18.18 -35.83 -39.38
C SER A 93 18.68 -37.28 -39.37
#